data_AF-A0A3M0YCH5-F1
#
_entry.id   AF-A0A3M0YCH5-F1
#
_cell.length_a   1.000
_cell.length_b   1.000
_cell.length_c   1.000
_cell.angle_alpha   90.00
_cell.angle_beta   90.00
_cell.angle_gamma   90.00
#
_symmetry.space_group_name_H-M   'P 1'
#
loop_
_entity.id
_entity.type
_entity.pdbx_description
1 polymer ?
#
loop_
_entity_poly.entity_id
_entity_poly.type
_entity_poly.pdbx_seq_one_letter_code
_entity_poly.pdbx_strand_id
1 'polypeptide(L)'
;IYRMGMLDFKRRIEQKISELDYLNDPEATDKFEELKAMAISCDAVILFAERHADLAEQMAAEESNPQRAEELRQIARVCRRVPAHAPATFWEAIQMYWFVHLGTITELNGWDAMNPGHFDQHLAPFYEKELAAGTLTREQAKELLCCFWIKVNNHPAPPKVGITARESGTYNDFTNINIGGITPDGHDGVSEVSYLMLEVIEELHILQPGNSVHISAKTPDRFLHAACKVIRQGHGYPSIFNPDVYVTELLRQGKNLRDAREGGCSGCIEVGAFGKEAYILTGYLNVPKVLEITLNNGVDPLTGRKVGLETGDPREFSSYEELYDAFVRQLNYIVDLKIRVSNYIDRMFAKYAPAPFLSVVIDDCIEKGRDYYDCGPRYNTNYIQCTGLGTVTDSLSALKTHVFEGKTCTMDRLLNALKHNFEGEEFLRQTLVNRTPCFGNDDDRADDIARQVYADLFAAIDGKPN
;
A
#
# COMPACT_ATOMS: atom_id res chain seq x y z
N ILE A 1 13.43 4.31 12.68
CA ILE A 1 13.79 5.76 12.79
C ILE A 1 13.57 6.40 14.17
N TYR A 2 12.67 5.88 15.02
CA TYR A 2 12.42 6.49 16.35
C TYR A 2 13.42 6.13 17.46
N ARG A 3 14.30 5.14 17.21
CA ARG A 3 15.29 4.65 18.17
C ARG A 3 16.74 4.97 17.81
N MET A 4 16.98 5.39 16.56
CA MET A 4 18.29 5.63 15.98
C MET A 4 18.19 6.83 15.04
N GLY A 5 19.18 7.71 15.09
CA GLY A 5 19.40 8.75 14.08
C GLY A 5 20.31 8.28 12.96
N MET A 6 20.45 9.11 11.94
CA MET A 6 21.26 8.81 10.75
C MET A 6 22.74 8.59 11.08
N LEU A 7 23.27 9.25 12.13
CA LEU A 7 24.64 8.99 12.59
C LEU A 7 24.81 7.59 13.20
N ASP A 8 23.76 7.03 13.80
CA ASP A 8 23.78 5.66 14.31
C ASP A 8 23.77 4.66 13.14
N PHE A 9 22.94 4.92 12.13
CA PHE A 9 22.91 4.12 10.90
C PHE A 9 24.25 4.15 10.16
N LYS A 10 24.89 5.32 10.02
CA LYS A 10 26.23 5.42 9.42
C LYS A 10 27.26 4.56 10.12
N ARG A 11 27.30 4.56 11.46
CA ARG A 11 28.22 3.68 12.21
C ARG A 11 27.95 2.20 11.96
N ARG A 12 26.67 1.80 11.90
CA ARG A 12 26.29 0.42 11.56
C ARG A 12 26.71 0.05 10.14
N ILE A 13 26.57 0.96 9.18
CA ILE A 13 27.02 0.78 7.79
C ILE A 13 28.55 0.66 7.71
N GLU A 14 29.30 1.53 8.38
CA GLU A 14 30.77 1.47 8.45
C GLU A 14 31.26 0.15 9.05
N GLN A 15 30.60 -0.32 10.11
CA GLN A 15 30.86 -1.63 10.68
C GLN A 15 30.65 -2.74 9.63
N LYS A 16 29.51 -2.72 8.91
CA LYS A 16 29.22 -3.72 7.88
C LYS A 16 30.22 -3.69 6.73
N ILE A 17 30.66 -2.51 6.29
CA ILE A 17 31.72 -2.35 5.30
C ILE A 17 33.02 -3.02 5.78
N SER A 18 33.38 -2.84 7.06
CA SER A 18 34.60 -3.45 7.62
C SER A 18 34.54 -4.98 7.74
N GLU A 19 33.34 -5.55 7.73
CA GLU A 19 33.07 -7.00 7.83
C GLU A 19 33.02 -7.69 6.45
N LEU A 20 33.12 -6.95 5.34
CA LEU A 20 33.03 -7.52 3.98
C LEU A 20 34.20 -8.46 3.67
N ASP A 21 33.87 -9.66 3.18
CA ASP A 21 34.83 -10.70 2.80
C ASP A 21 35.08 -10.71 1.29
N TYR A 22 36.02 -9.88 0.84
CA TYR A 22 36.43 -9.81 -0.57
C TYR A 22 37.11 -11.09 -1.10
N LEU A 23 37.41 -12.07 -0.25
CA LEU A 23 38.03 -13.33 -0.66
C LEU A 23 36.98 -14.40 -0.99
N ASN A 24 35.93 -14.53 -0.16
CA ASN A 24 34.96 -15.61 -0.26
C ASN A 24 33.54 -15.17 -0.68
N ASP A 25 33.22 -13.87 -0.61
CA ASP A 25 31.92 -13.36 -1.05
C ASP A 25 32.04 -12.69 -2.43
N PRO A 26 31.55 -13.32 -3.52
CA PRO A 26 31.64 -12.77 -4.86
C PRO A 26 30.82 -11.49 -5.04
N GLU A 27 29.88 -11.19 -4.14
CA GLU A 27 29.06 -9.98 -4.15
C GLU A 27 29.63 -8.87 -3.25
N ALA A 28 30.78 -9.07 -2.60
CA ALA A 28 31.35 -8.12 -1.65
C ALA A 28 31.55 -6.71 -2.24
N THR A 29 31.94 -6.62 -3.51
CA THR A 29 32.09 -5.33 -4.22
C THR A 29 30.76 -4.62 -4.41
N ASP A 30 29.71 -5.34 -4.80
CA ASP A 30 28.39 -4.76 -5.01
C ASP A 30 27.79 -4.31 -3.66
N LYS A 31 27.95 -5.14 -2.61
CA LYS A 31 27.56 -4.79 -1.24
C LYS A 31 28.29 -3.55 -0.72
N PHE A 32 29.58 -3.41 -1.03
CA PHE A 32 30.34 -2.23 -0.66
C PHE A 32 29.79 -0.96 -1.30
N GLU A 33 29.52 -0.98 -2.61
CA GLU A 33 29.00 0.20 -3.31
C GLU A 33 27.60 0.57 -2.81
N GLU A 34 26.74 -0.41 -2.54
CA GLU A 34 25.42 -0.18 -1.95
C GLU A 34 25.52 0.43 -0.55
N LEU A 35 26.30 -0.18 0.35
CA LEU A 35 26.51 0.34 1.71
C LEU A 35 27.11 1.76 1.70
N LYS A 36 28.01 2.04 0.76
CA LYS A 36 28.57 3.37 0.57
C LYS A 36 27.51 4.37 0.08
N ALA A 37 26.63 3.97 -0.83
CA ALA A 37 25.50 4.80 -1.26
C ALA A 37 24.55 5.08 -0.10
N MET A 38 24.23 4.08 0.72
CA MET A 38 23.46 4.25 1.96
C MET A 38 24.10 5.27 2.91
N ALA A 39 25.43 5.19 3.15
CA ALA A 39 26.14 6.14 4.01
C ALA A 39 26.09 7.58 3.49
N ILE A 40 26.20 7.77 2.17
CA ILE A 40 26.09 9.10 1.53
C ILE A 40 24.66 9.65 1.70
N SER A 41 23.65 8.79 1.58
CA SER A 41 22.26 9.22 1.73
C SER A 41 21.92 9.70 3.16
N CYS A 42 22.52 9.07 4.19
CA CYS A 42 22.44 9.55 5.56
C CYS A 42 23.00 10.98 5.72
N ASP A 43 24.14 11.29 5.10
CA ASP A 43 24.70 12.64 5.13
C ASP A 43 23.80 13.65 4.43
N ALA A 44 23.20 13.25 3.31
CA ALA A 44 22.31 14.11 2.53
C ALA A 44 21.08 14.56 3.35
N VAL A 45 20.43 13.65 4.08
CA VAL A 45 19.26 14.02 4.88
C VAL A 45 19.62 14.80 6.14
N ILE A 46 20.80 14.56 6.74
CA ILE A 46 21.33 15.39 7.84
C ILE A 46 21.53 16.82 7.35
N LEU A 47 22.25 16.98 6.22
CA LEU A 47 22.49 18.29 5.61
C LEU A 47 21.18 19.00 5.25
N PHE A 48 20.18 18.26 4.77
CA PHE A 48 18.87 18.81 4.47
C PHE A 48 18.20 19.41 5.72
N ALA A 49 18.26 18.74 6.87
CA ALA A 49 17.72 19.25 8.13
C ALA A 49 18.55 20.41 8.71
N GLU A 50 19.88 20.35 8.63
CA GLU A 50 20.77 21.43 9.07
C GLU A 50 20.47 22.74 8.33
N ARG A 51 20.24 22.67 7.01
CA ARG A 51 19.82 23.84 6.21
C ARG A 51 18.47 24.42 6.64
N HIS A 52 17.55 23.58 7.09
CA HIS A 52 16.28 24.07 7.67
C HIS A 52 16.50 24.72 9.03
N ALA A 53 17.41 24.19 9.85
CA ALA A 53 17.77 24.80 11.11
C ALA A 53 18.40 26.18 10.91
N ASP A 54 19.38 26.30 10.01
CA ASP A 54 20.04 27.56 9.67
C ASP A 54 19.01 28.63 9.24
N LEU A 55 18.07 28.24 8.35
CA LEU A 55 17.02 29.14 7.87
C LEU A 55 16.07 29.56 9.00
N ALA A 56 15.66 28.62 9.86
CA ALA A 56 14.79 28.93 10.99
C ALA A 56 15.47 29.86 12.01
N GLU A 57 16.79 29.69 12.26
CA GLU A 57 17.58 30.59 13.11
C GLU A 57 17.66 32.00 12.52
N GLN A 58 17.89 32.11 11.20
CA GLN A 58 17.89 33.40 10.51
C GLN A 58 16.52 34.09 10.63
N MET A 59 15.44 33.37 10.31
CA MET A 59 14.08 33.91 10.40
C MET A 59 13.74 34.32 11.83
N ALA A 60 14.17 33.57 12.85
CA ALA A 60 13.94 33.90 14.25
C ALA A 60 14.66 35.19 14.69
N ALA A 61 15.79 35.53 14.07
CA ALA A 61 16.54 36.75 14.35
C ALA A 61 15.88 38.00 13.72
N GLU A 62 15.17 37.81 12.60
CA GLU A 62 14.48 38.87 11.86
C GLU A 62 13.01 39.04 12.27
N GLU A 63 12.44 38.07 13.01
CA GLU A 63 11.03 38.07 13.42
C GLU A 63 10.73 39.05 14.56
N SER A 64 9.70 39.87 14.34
CA SER A 64 9.25 40.91 15.27
C SER A 64 8.27 40.39 16.33
N ASN A 65 7.46 39.36 16.00
CA ASN A 65 6.55 38.75 16.96
C ASN A 65 7.33 37.79 17.89
N PRO A 66 7.39 38.07 19.21
CA PRO A 66 8.21 37.27 20.13
C PRO A 66 7.77 35.81 20.24
N GLN A 67 6.46 35.52 20.12
CA GLN A 67 5.95 34.16 20.12
C GLN A 67 6.43 33.40 18.88
N ARG A 68 6.29 34.02 17.70
CA ARG A 68 6.71 33.41 16.43
C ARG A 68 8.23 33.22 16.37
N ALA A 69 8.99 34.17 16.89
CA ALA A 69 10.44 34.05 16.99
C ALA A 69 10.85 32.84 17.86
N GLU A 70 10.13 32.57 18.95
CA GLU A 70 10.40 31.40 19.79
C GLU A 70 10.00 30.08 19.12
N GLU A 71 8.89 30.04 18.39
CA GLU A 71 8.52 28.88 17.56
C GLU A 71 9.61 28.57 16.52
N LEU A 72 10.17 29.60 15.86
CA LEU A 72 11.25 29.43 14.89
C LEU A 72 12.54 28.92 15.55
N ARG A 73 12.89 29.41 16.74
CA ARG A 73 14.02 28.85 17.53
C ARG A 73 13.75 27.41 17.92
N GLN A 74 12.51 27.06 18.26
CA GLN A 74 12.14 25.67 18.56
C GLN A 74 12.28 24.77 17.32
N ILE A 75 11.81 25.22 16.15
CA ILE A 75 12.00 24.51 14.88
C ILE A 75 13.50 24.27 14.62
N ALA A 76 14.33 25.31 14.79
CA ALA A 76 15.77 25.17 14.64
C ALA A 76 16.36 24.12 15.60
N ARG A 77 16.03 24.18 16.89
CA ARG A 77 16.48 23.19 17.89
C ARG A 77 16.10 21.76 17.50
N VAL A 78 14.87 21.55 17.03
CA VAL A 78 14.40 20.24 16.56
C VAL A 78 15.18 19.79 15.33
N CYS A 79 15.35 20.65 14.31
CA CYS A 79 16.09 20.33 13.09
C CYS A 79 17.59 20.09 13.31
N ARG A 80 18.21 20.73 14.31
CA ARG A 80 19.59 20.42 14.72
C ARG A 80 19.70 19.02 15.35
N ARG A 81 18.62 18.53 15.95
CA ARG A 81 18.59 17.23 16.62
C ARG A 81 18.26 16.09 15.64
N VAL A 82 17.18 16.21 14.87
CA VAL A 82 16.70 15.17 13.96
C VAL A 82 16.86 15.60 12.49
N PRO A 83 17.28 14.70 11.58
CA PRO A 83 17.37 13.26 11.74
C PRO A 83 18.76 12.73 12.16
N ALA A 84 19.74 13.60 12.44
CA ALA A 84 21.10 13.18 12.81
C ALA A 84 21.12 12.25 14.04
N HIS A 85 20.31 12.56 15.05
CA HIS A 85 20.14 11.78 16.27
C HIS A 85 18.72 11.23 16.41
N ALA A 86 18.56 10.21 17.26
CA ALA A 86 17.23 9.72 17.62
C ALA A 86 16.39 10.82 18.29
N PRO A 87 15.07 10.87 18.01
CA PRO A 87 14.18 11.83 18.65
C PRO A 87 14.07 11.54 20.16
N ALA A 88 13.91 12.59 20.95
CA ALA A 88 13.75 12.54 22.40
C ALA A 88 12.41 13.10 22.89
N THR A 89 11.71 13.85 22.02
CA THR A 89 10.40 14.50 22.26
C THR A 89 9.39 14.11 21.20
N PHE A 90 8.11 14.35 21.46
CA PHE A 90 6.98 14.13 20.56
C PHE A 90 7.12 14.96 19.28
N TRP A 91 7.53 16.22 19.42
CA TRP A 91 7.82 17.09 18.26
C TRP A 91 8.97 16.52 17.42
N GLU A 92 10.09 16.16 18.06
CA GLU A 92 11.22 15.55 17.36
C GLU A 92 10.83 14.24 16.66
N ALA A 93 9.95 13.42 17.23
CA ALA A 93 9.50 12.18 16.62
C ALA A 93 8.66 12.43 15.35
N ILE A 94 7.75 13.41 15.38
CA ILE A 94 6.98 13.83 14.19
C ILE A 94 7.93 14.40 13.11
N GLN A 95 8.85 15.28 13.51
CA GLN A 95 9.78 15.92 12.57
C GLN A 95 10.80 14.91 11.99
N MET A 96 11.25 13.93 12.78
CA MET A 96 12.08 12.82 12.32
C MET A 96 11.37 12.05 11.19
N TYR A 97 10.12 11.64 11.43
CA TYR A 97 9.34 10.98 10.38
C TYR A 97 9.21 11.88 9.13
N TRP A 98 8.88 13.17 9.31
CA TRP A 98 8.69 14.06 8.18
C TRP A 98 9.96 14.24 7.32
N PHE A 99 11.14 14.34 7.94
CA PHE A 99 12.40 14.38 7.19
C PHE A 99 12.70 13.07 6.45
N VAL A 100 12.41 11.92 7.06
CA VAL A 100 12.59 10.61 6.40
C VAL A 100 11.59 10.43 5.25
N HIS A 101 10.34 10.83 5.44
CA HIS A 101 9.32 10.85 4.40
C HIS A 101 9.78 11.71 3.20
N LEU A 102 10.21 12.96 3.46
CA LEU A 102 10.73 13.85 2.41
C LEU A 102 11.98 13.28 1.71
N GLY A 103 12.90 12.68 2.45
CA GLY A 103 14.09 12.05 1.85
C GLY A 103 13.72 10.92 0.90
N THR A 104 12.76 10.08 1.29
CA THR A 104 12.31 8.93 0.49
C THR A 104 11.61 9.36 -0.79
N ILE A 105 10.63 10.28 -0.70
CA ILE A 105 9.83 10.70 -1.87
C ILE A 105 10.58 11.63 -2.83
N THR A 106 11.72 12.19 -2.40
CA THR A 106 12.58 13.00 -3.26
C THR A 106 13.75 12.23 -3.84
N GLU A 107 14.13 11.09 -3.23
CA GLU A 107 15.06 10.12 -3.80
C GLU A 107 14.48 9.50 -5.07
N LEU A 108 13.25 8.96 -4.99
CA LEU A 108 12.52 8.41 -6.12
C LEU A 108 11.03 8.76 -6.01
N ASN A 109 10.37 8.83 -7.17
CA ASN A 109 8.92 8.90 -7.26
C ASN A 109 8.30 7.50 -7.11
N GLY A 110 8.42 6.93 -5.90
CA GLY A 110 7.84 5.64 -5.54
C GLY A 110 6.31 5.72 -5.37
N TRP A 111 5.63 4.58 -5.50
CA TRP A 111 4.19 4.49 -5.21
C TRP A 111 3.92 4.70 -3.72
N ASP A 112 2.78 5.33 -3.42
CA ASP A 112 2.21 5.53 -2.09
C ASP A 112 3.08 6.32 -1.11
N ALA A 113 3.97 7.17 -1.66
CA ALA A 113 4.91 7.99 -0.91
C ALA A 113 5.68 7.16 0.14
N MET A 114 5.66 7.60 1.40
CA MET A 114 6.12 6.80 2.53
C MET A 114 5.02 6.80 3.61
N ASN A 115 4.74 5.64 4.18
CA ASN A 115 3.69 5.46 5.18
C ASN A 115 4.32 5.37 6.59
N PRO A 116 3.78 6.06 7.62
CA PRO A 116 4.29 5.96 8.99
C PRO A 116 3.85 4.69 9.72
N GLY A 117 2.93 3.90 9.15
CA GLY A 117 2.36 2.71 9.78
C GLY A 117 1.53 3.06 11.01
N HIS A 118 1.74 2.33 12.11
CA HIS A 118 1.11 2.56 13.42
C HIS A 118 1.69 3.80 14.12
N PHE A 119 1.40 4.97 13.53
CA PHE A 119 2.01 6.23 13.92
C PHE A 119 1.66 6.61 15.37
N ASP A 120 0.43 6.30 15.81
CA ASP A 120 0.00 6.49 17.19
C ASP A 120 0.83 5.67 18.18
N GLN A 121 1.08 4.39 17.89
CA GLN A 121 1.90 3.52 18.73
C GLN A 121 3.36 3.96 18.78
N HIS A 122 3.89 4.49 17.67
CA HIS A 122 5.25 5.05 17.64
C HIS A 122 5.38 6.34 18.46
N LEU A 123 4.35 7.17 18.48
CA LEU A 123 4.35 8.46 19.17
C LEU A 123 3.94 8.37 20.65
N ALA A 124 3.14 7.37 21.04
CA ALA A 124 2.62 7.22 22.40
C ALA A 124 3.71 7.26 23.50
N PRO A 125 4.87 6.58 23.36
CA PRO A 125 5.92 6.65 24.38
C PRO A 125 6.50 8.06 24.58
N PHE A 126 6.58 8.87 23.52
CA PHE A 126 7.05 10.26 23.61
C PHE A 126 5.99 11.14 24.27
N TYR A 127 4.73 10.97 23.87
CA TYR A 127 3.58 11.69 24.43
C TYR A 127 3.46 11.46 25.94
N GLU A 128 3.43 10.21 26.37
CA GLU A 128 3.26 9.83 27.78
C GLU A 128 4.40 10.35 28.66
N LYS A 129 5.64 10.23 28.18
CA LYS A 129 6.84 10.70 28.87
C LYS A 129 6.81 12.22 29.08
N GLU A 130 6.47 12.99 28.05
CA GLU A 130 6.47 14.45 28.14
C GLU A 130 5.25 15.00 28.90
N LEU A 131 4.10 14.33 28.79
CA LEU A 131 2.93 14.65 29.60
C LEU A 131 3.22 14.45 31.09
N ALA A 132 3.89 13.34 31.46
CA ALA A 132 4.32 13.08 32.83
C ALA A 132 5.38 14.09 33.34
N ALA A 133 6.26 14.56 32.45
CA ALA A 133 7.26 15.57 32.76
C ALA A 133 6.71 17.01 32.78
N GLY A 134 5.48 17.23 32.31
CA GLY A 134 4.88 18.55 32.16
C GLY A 134 5.51 19.40 31.05
N THR A 135 6.24 18.79 30.11
CA THR A 135 6.90 19.49 28.99
C THR A 135 6.06 19.54 27.72
N LEU A 136 4.94 18.80 27.69
CA LEU A 136 3.97 18.76 26.60
C LEU A 136 2.56 18.71 27.18
N THR A 137 1.65 19.52 26.64
CA THR A 137 0.21 19.39 26.92
C THR A 137 -0.51 18.59 25.83
N ARG A 138 -1.71 18.10 26.13
CA ARG A 138 -2.57 17.42 25.15
C ARG A 138 -2.88 18.33 23.94
N GLU A 139 -3.14 19.60 24.19
CA GLU A 139 -3.45 20.60 23.17
C GLU A 139 -2.26 20.85 22.25
N GLN A 140 -1.05 20.95 22.81
CA GLN A 140 0.19 21.08 22.03
C GLN A 140 0.46 19.84 21.17
N ALA A 141 0.23 18.64 21.71
CA ALA A 141 0.35 17.40 20.95
C ALA A 141 -0.63 17.37 19.77
N LYS A 142 -1.89 17.76 20.00
CA LYS A 142 -2.91 17.87 18.96
C LYS A 142 -2.54 18.89 17.89
N GLU A 143 -2.06 20.07 18.29
CA GLU A 143 -1.61 21.10 17.36
C GLU A 143 -0.49 20.61 16.44
N LEU A 144 0.50 19.91 16.99
CA LEU A 144 1.58 19.30 16.21
C LEU A 144 1.07 18.25 15.22
N LEU A 145 0.11 17.41 15.63
CA LEU A 145 -0.55 16.46 14.74
C LEU A 145 -1.33 17.18 13.63
N CYS A 146 -2.07 18.24 13.95
CA CYS A 146 -2.76 19.06 12.95
C CYS A 146 -1.76 19.64 11.92
N CYS A 147 -0.63 20.19 12.39
CA CYS A 147 0.43 20.67 11.50
C CYS A 147 0.94 19.55 10.60
N PHE A 148 1.19 18.36 11.15
CA PHE A 148 1.66 17.21 10.37
C PHE A 148 0.64 16.79 9.29
N TRP A 149 -0.65 16.73 9.61
CA TRP A 149 -1.72 16.46 8.64
C TRP A 149 -1.69 17.48 7.49
N ILE A 150 -1.58 18.77 7.81
CA ILE A 150 -1.45 19.84 6.81
C ILE A 150 -0.18 19.66 5.96
N LYS A 151 0.94 19.24 6.56
CA LYS A 151 2.19 19.00 5.82
C LYS A 151 2.04 17.89 4.78
N VAL A 152 1.42 16.77 5.14
CA VAL A 152 1.15 15.67 4.18
C VAL A 152 0.18 16.13 3.09
N ASN A 153 -0.88 16.86 3.44
CA ASN A 153 -1.84 17.37 2.44
C ASN A 153 -1.26 18.40 1.46
N ASN A 154 -0.16 19.06 1.82
CA ASN A 154 0.57 19.96 0.92
C ASN A 154 1.39 19.23 -0.15
N HIS A 155 1.54 17.90 -0.06
CA HIS A 155 2.27 17.09 -1.02
C HIS A 155 1.30 16.32 -1.93
N PRO A 156 1.07 16.76 -3.17
CA PRO A 156 0.34 15.95 -4.13
C PRO A 156 1.24 14.86 -4.72
N ALA A 157 0.62 13.75 -5.14
CA ALA A 157 1.27 12.78 -6.00
C ALA A 157 1.86 13.50 -7.24
N PRO A 158 3.12 13.21 -7.63
CA PRO A 158 3.69 13.81 -8.83
C PRO A 158 2.84 13.56 -10.08
N PRO A 159 2.87 14.45 -11.10
CA PRO A 159 1.96 14.38 -12.23
C PRO A 159 1.98 13.04 -12.98
N LYS A 160 0.82 12.42 -13.12
CA LYS A 160 0.59 11.15 -13.84
C LYS A 160 0.00 11.44 -15.22
N VAL A 161 0.37 10.65 -16.24
CA VAL A 161 -0.20 10.73 -17.61
C VAL A 161 -0.52 9.34 -18.16
N GLY A 162 -1.30 9.26 -19.24
CA GLY A 162 -1.58 8.00 -19.93
C GLY A 162 -2.32 6.97 -19.06
N ILE A 163 -1.81 5.73 -19.02
CA ILE A 163 -2.41 4.64 -18.25
C ILE A 163 -2.31 4.90 -16.74
N THR A 164 -1.20 5.47 -16.28
CA THR A 164 -1.00 5.81 -14.87
C THR A 164 -2.02 6.82 -14.34
N ALA A 165 -2.39 7.80 -15.16
CA ALA A 165 -3.47 8.74 -14.80
C ALA A 165 -4.87 8.09 -14.81
N ARG A 166 -5.08 7.05 -15.62
CA ARG A 166 -6.37 6.32 -15.68
C ARG A 166 -6.54 5.36 -14.52
N GLU A 167 -5.47 4.75 -14.04
CA GLU A 167 -5.50 3.85 -12.87
C GLU A 167 -5.44 4.61 -11.53
N SER A 168 -4.79 5.79 -11.49
CA SER A 168 -4.63 6.60 -10.28
C SER A 168 -4.85 8.08 -10.58
N GLY A 169 -6.07 8.44 -10.99
CA GLY A 169 -6.48 9.80 -11.37
C GLY A 169 -6.76 10.72 -10.18
N THR A 170 -5.79 10.89 -9.27
CA THR A 170 -5.94 11.67 -8.04
C THR A 170 -4.65 12.39 -7.65
N TYR A 171 -4.77 13.48 -6.88
CA TYR A 171 -3.64 14.16 -6.23
C TYR A 171 -3.23 13.49 -4.91
N ASN A 172 -4.04 12.57 -4.38
CA ASN A 172 -3.67 11.78 -3.21
C ASN A 172 -2.48 10.89 -3.56
N ASP A 173 -1.46 10.88 -2.69
CA ASP A 173 -0.27 10.03 -2.81
C ASP A 173 -0.23 8.92 -1.77
N PHE A 174 -1.40 8.59 -1.20
CA PHE A 174 -1.67 7.37 -0.45
C PHE A 174 -0.76 7.13 0.77
N THR A 175 -0.29 8.20 1.41
CA THR A 175 0.29 8.12 2.77
C THR A 175 -0.82 7.75 3.75
N ASN A 176 -0.84 6.50 4.21
CA ASN A 176 -1.85 5.90 5.07
C ASN A 176 -1.34 5.77 6.51
N ILE A 177 -2.10 6.33 7.46
CA ILE A 177 -1.84 6.23 8.90
C ILE A 177 -2.74 5.17 9.50
N ASN A 178 -2.13 4.21 10.19
CA ASN A 178 -2.83 3.16 10.93
C ASN A 178 -2.99 3.61 12.38
N ILE A 179 -4.21 3.53 12.89
CA ILE A 179 -4.59 4.00 14.22
C ILE A 179 -5.21 2.83 15.01
N GLY A 180 -4.70 2.58 16.21
CA GLY A 180 -5.13 1.50 17.09
C GLY A 180 -4.44 0.17 16.74
N GLY A 181 -5.24 -0.88 16.51
CA GLY A 181 -4.72 -2.21 16.21
C GLY A 181 -4.19 -2.94 17.43
N ILE A 182 -3.11 -3.70 17.23
CA ILE A 182 -2.49 -4.52 18.26
C ILE A 182 -0.99 -4.24 18.38
N THR A 183 -0.43 -4.47 19.55
CA THR A 183 1.01 -4.32 19.82
C THR A 183 1.82 -5.52 19.30
N PRO A 184 3.16 -5.47 19.27
CA PRO A 184 4.00 -6.61 18.86
C PRO A 184 3.76 -7.89 19.68
N ASP A 185 3.41 -7.73 20.96
CA ASP A 185 3.07 -8.83 21.86
C ASP A 185 1.61 -9.27 21.72
N GLY A 186 0.84 -8.56 20.89
CA GLY A 186 -0.54 -8.84 20.53
C GLY A 186 -1.55 -8.28 21.52
N HIS A 187 -1.21 -7.31 22.36
CA HIS A 187 -2.17 -6.61 23.23
C HIS A 187 -2.89 -5.49 22.46
N ASP A 188 -3.90 -4.87 23.07
CA ASP A 188 -4.53 -3.66 22.53
C ASP A 188 -3.48 -2.55 22.30
N GLY A 189 -3.47 -1.97 21.09
CA GLY A 189 -2.55 -0.91 20.68
C GLY A 189 -3.12 0.51 20.87
N VAL A 190 -4.38 0.66 21.28
CA VAL A 190 -5.03 1.97 21.43
C VAL A 190 -4.41 2.77 22.58
N SER A 191 -4.11 4.05 22.31
CA SER A 191 -3.58 5.01 23.27
C SER A 191 -4.33 6.35 23.22
N GLU A 192 -3.99 7.31 24.09
CA GLU A 192 -4.55 8.67 24.00
C GLU A 192 -4.18 9.36 22.67
N VAL A 193 -3.01 9.05 22.10
CA VAL A 193 -2.61 9.54 20.77
C VAL A 193 -3.55 9.03 19.68
N SER A 194 -4.06 7.81 19.80
CA SER A 194 -5.06 7.26 18.88
C SER A 194 -6.35 8.10 18.88
N TYR A 195 -6.82 8.55 20.06
CA TYR A 195 -7.99 9.43 20.16
C TYR A 195 -7.69 10.84 19.63
N LEU A 196 -6.51 11.39 19.90
CA LEU A 196 -6.08 12.67 19.34
C LEU A 196 -6.11 12.65 17.81
N MET A 197 -5.63 11.57 17.17
CA MET A 197 -5.68 11.45 15.71
C MET A 197 -7.12 11.40 15.17
N LEU A 198 -8.05 10.72 15.86
CA LEU A 198 -9.47 10.75 15.48
C LEU A 198 -10.07 12.16 15.56
N GLU A 199 -9.71 12.94 16.58
CA GLU A 199 -10.11 14.35 16.69
C GLU A 199 -9.53 15.20 15.56
N VAL A 200 -8.26 15.00 15.20
CA VAL A 200 -7.62 15.71 14.07
C VAL A 200 -8.35 15.42 12.76
N ILE A 201 -8.74 14.16 12.53
CA ILE A 201 -9.50 13.76 11.34
C ILE A 201 -10.88 14.46 11.30
N GLU A 202 -11.60 14.48 12.43
CA GLU A 202 -12.92 15.14 12.55
C GLU A 202 -12.84 16.68 12.50
N GLU A 203 -11.69 17.29 12.80
CA GLU A 203 -11.55 18.75 12.78
C GLU A 203 -11.05 19.27 11.43
N LEU A 204 -10.07 18.62 10.82
CA LEU A 204 -9.41 19.15 9.63
C LEU A 204 -10.14 18.81 8.32
N HIS A 205 -10.75 17.62 8.23
CA HIS A 205 -11.46 17.18 7.01
C HIS A 205 -10.68 17.38 5.70
N ILE A 206 -9.38 17.10 5.72
CA ILE A 206 -8.49 17.19 4.56
C ILE A 206 -8.31 15.83 3.89
N LEU A 207 -7.88 15.82 2.62
CA LEU A 207 -7.79 14.61 1.79
C LEU A 207 -6.66 13.67 2.23
N GLN A 208 -5.53 14.24 2.68
CA GLN A 208 -4.34 13.47 3.09
C GLN A 208 -3.88 13.87 4.49
N PRO A 209 -3.21 12.98 5.23
CA PRO A 209 -2.98 11.56 4.95
C PRO A 209 -4.28 10.76 4.85
N GLY A 210 -4.25 9.61 4.18
CA GLY A 210 -5.28 8.58 4.33
C GLY A 210 -5.25 8.02 5.75
N ASN A 211 -6.41 7.65 6.30
CA ASN A 211 -6.51 7.22 7.69
C ASN A 211 -7.27 5.91 7.80
N SER A 212 -6.70 4.97 8.55
CA SER A 212 -7.29 3.67 8.84
C SER A 212 -7.32 3.41 10.34
N VAL A 213 -8.43 2.87 10.83
CA VAL A 213 -8.54 2.31 12.17
C VAL A 213 -8.44 0.79 12.10
N HIS A 214 -7.65 0.23 13.00
CA HIS A 214 -7.40 -1.21 13.07
C HIS A 214 -8.18 -1.79 14.25
N ILE A 215 -9.23 -2.57 13.94
CA ILE A 215 -10.18 -3.10 14.90
C ILE A 215 -10.00 -4.61 15.02
N SER A 216 -9.51 -5.07 16.17
CA SER A 216 -9.37 -6.48 16.53
C SER A 216 -10.37 -6.88 17.60
N ALA A 217 -10.46 -8.17 17.89
CA ALA A 217 -11.16 -8.70 19.06
C ALA A 217 -10.66 -8.15 20.42
N LYS A 218 -9.49 -7.49 20.45
CA LYS A 218 -8.92 -6.86 21.67
C LYS A 218 -9.19 -5.37 21.76
N THR A 219 -9.70 -4.76 20.70
CA THR A 219 -9.93 -3.32 20.63
C THR A 219 -11.06 -2.91 21.58
N PRO A 220 -10.88 -1.88 22.43
CA PRO A 220 -11.93 -1.41 23.31
C PRO A 220 -13.13 -0.84 22.55
N ASP A 221 -14.35 -1.18 22.96
CA ASP A 221 -15.60 -0.65 22.38
C ASP A 221 -15.62 0.88 22.32
N ARG A 222 -15.01 1.54 23.31
CA ARG A 222 -14.90 3.01 23.33
C ARG A 222 -14.18 3.55 22.09
N PHE A 223 -13.11 2.89 21.64
CA PHE A 223 -12.35 3.31 20.47
C PHE A 223 -13.12 3.02 19.18
N LEU A 224 -13.75 1.84 19.08
CA LEU A 224 -14.64 1.50 17.96
C LEU A 224 -15.76 2.54 17.82
N HIS A 225 -16.44 2.89 18.93
CA HIS A 225 -17.47 3.93 18.92
C HIS A 225 -16.93 5.32 18.55
N ALA A 226 -15.70 5.66 18.95
CA ALA A 226 -15.06 6.90 18.54
C ALA A 226 -14.82 6.93 17.03
N ALA A 227 -14.29 5.85 16.45
CA ALA A 227 -14.11 5.74 15.01
C ALA A 227 -15.45 5.82 14.25
N CYS A 228 -16.50 5.14 14.72
CA CYS A 228 -17.84 5.24 14.13
C CYS A 228 -18.40 6.68 14.15
N LYS A 229 -18.07 7.47 15.18
CA LYS A 229 -18.47 8.89 15.24
C LYS A 229 -17.80 9.75 14.18
N VAL A 230 -16.56 9.43 13.81
CA VAL A 230 -15.85 10.09 12.70
C VAL A 230 -16.41 9.62 11.36
N ILE A 231 -16.59 8.31 11.16
CA ILE A 231 -17.10 7.73 9.91
C ILE A 231 -18.48 8.29 9.55
N ARG A 232 -19.39 8.43 10.53
CA ARG A 232 -20.76 8.94 10.29
C ARG A 232 -20.79 10.41 9.82
N GLN A 233 -19.68 11.15 9.88
CA GLN A 233 -19.59 12.49 9.30
C GLN A 233 -19.65 12.46 7.76
N GLY A 234 -19.40 11.29 7.14
CA GLY A 234 -19.64 11.09 5.70
C GLY A 234 -18.46 11.47 4.80
N HIS A 235 -17.25 11.58 5.34
CA HIS A 235 -16.04 11.93 4.59
C HIS A 235 -15.29 10.72 3.99
N GLY A 236 -15.81 9.50 4.19
CA GLY A 236 -15.22 8.25 3.69
C GLY A 236 -14.11 7.66 4.56
N TYR A 237 -13.60 8.41 5.53
CA TYR A 237 -12.55 7.99 6.48
C TYR A 237 -13.05 7.99 7.93
N PRO A 238 -12.34 7.30 8.84
CA PRO A 238 -11.28 6.33 8.57
C PRO A 238 -11.81 5.02 7.96
N SER A 239 -10.97 4.37 7.15
CA SER A 239 -11.21 2.98 6.71
C SER A 239 -11.04 2.01 7.88
N ILE A 240 -11.64 0.82 7.81
CA ILE A 240 -11.57 -0.18 8.89
C ILE A 240 -10.79 -1.41 8.41
N PHE A 241 -9.76 -1.80 9.16
CA PHE A 241 -8.97 -3.01 8.93
C PHE A 241 -9.07 -3.96 10.12
N ASN A 242 -8.97 -5.27 9.85
CA ASN A 242 -9.11 -6.31 10.86
C ASN A 242 -7.76 -7.04 11.10
N PRO A 243 -7.04 -6.75 12.20
CA PRO A 243 -5.80 -7.43 12.57
C PRO A 243 -5.94 -8.94 12.75
N ASP A 244 -7.09 -9.44 13.18
CA ASP A 244 -7.28 -10.89 13.38
C ASP A 244 -7.20 -11.64 12.04
N VAL A 245 -7.53 -10.97 10.93
CA VAL A 245 -7.45 -11.51 9.57
C VAL A 245 -6.05 -11.30 8.99
N TYR A 246 -5.58 -10.05 8.88
CA TYR A 246 -4.35 -9.79 8.13
C TYR A 246 -3.10 -10.35 8.82
N VAL A 247 -3.10 -10.50 10.15
CA VAL A 247 -1.98 -11.18 10.83
C VAL A 247 -1.87 -12.63 10.37
N THR A 248 -3.00 -13.31 10.20
CA THR A 248 -3.05 -14.68 9.69
C THR A 248 -2.57 -14.75 8.24
N GLU A 249 -2.93 -13.76 7.42
CA GLU A 249 -2.47 -13.66 6.04
C GLU A 249 -0.96 -13.44 5.95
N LEU A 250 -0.40 -12.53 6.75
CA LEU A 250 1.04 -12.28 6.80
C LEU A 250 1.82 -13.51 7.30
N LEU A 251 1.30 -14.23 8.29
CA LEU A 251 1.88 -15.51 8.72
C LEU A 251 1.91 -16.54 7.59
N ARG A 252 0.83 -16.65 6.80
CA ARG A 252 0.77 -17.53 5.62
C ARG A 252 1.84 -17.16 4.59
N GLN A 253 2.14 -15.88 4.44
CA GLN A 253 3.20 -15.36 3.56
C GLN A 253 4.62 -15.51 4.14
N GLY A 254 4.79 -16.21 5.26
CA GLY A 254 6.10 -16.52 5.84
C GLY A 254 6.64 -15.47 6.81
N LYS A 255 5.86 -14.45 7.17
CA LYS A 255 6.28 -13.49 8.21
C LYS A 255 6.24 -14.18 9.57
N ASN A 256 7.19 -13.85 10.44
CA ASN A 256 7.08 -14.28 11.83
C ASN A 256 5.94 -13.53 12.55
N LEU A 257 5.46 -14.09 13.66
CA LEU A 257 4.30 -13.56 14.39
C LEU A 257 4.48 -12.12 14.87
N ARG A 258 5.68 -11.74 15.30
CA ARG A 258 5.94 -10.40 15.78
C ARG A 258 5.85 -9.39 14.62
N ASP A 259 6.51 -9.69 13.51
CA ASP A 259 6.52 -8.82 12.34
C ASP A 259 5.12 -8.72 11.71
N ALA A 260 4.33 -9.80 11.74
CA ALA A 260 2.94 -9.79 11.30
C ALA A 260 2.04 -8.89 12.16
N ARG A 261 2.24 -8.88 13.49
CA ARG A 261 1.49 -8.02 14.43
C ARG A 261 1.87 -6.55 14.33
N GLU A 262 3.14 -6.28 14.08
CA GLU A 262 3.65 -4.92 13.82
C GLU A 262 3.22 -4.39 12.43
N GLY A 263 2.75 -5.27 11.55
CA GLY A 263 2.24 -4.92 10.23
C GLY A 263 0.87 -4.25 10.25
N GLY A 264 0.44 -3.83 9.07
CA GLY A 264 -0.82 -3.14 8.88
C GLY A 264 -1.04 -2.81 7.41
N CYS A 265 -1.87 -1.81 7.14
CA CYS A 265 -2.21 -1.37 5.80
C CYS A 265 -1.35 -0.17 5.34
N SER A 266 -0.82 -0.20 4.13
CA SER A 266 -0.36 1.02 3.44
C SER A 266 -1.19 1.27 2.20
N GLY A 267 -0.97 2.41 1.54
CA GLY A 267 -1.59 2.66 0.25
C GLY A 267 -3.11 2.74 0.36
N CYS A 268 -3.79 1.87 -0.39
CA CYS A 268 -5.24 1.71 -0.36
C CYS A 268 -5.69 0.70 0.68
N ILE A 269 -5.32 -0.57 0.50
CA ILE A 269 -5.77 -1.73 1.30
C ILE A 269 -4.69 -2.81 1.50
N GLU A 270 -3.47 -2.54 1.07
CA GLU A 270 -2.38 -3.51 0.99
C GLU A 270 -1.77 -3.75 2.37
N VAL A 271 -1.73 -5.02 2.79
CA VAL A 271 -1.17 -5.41 4.09
C VAL A 271 0.28 -5.90 3.96
N GLY A 272 1.15 -5.43 4.85
CA GLY A 272 2.58 -5.76 4.81
C GLY A 272 3.25 -5.68 6.18
N ALA A 273 4.45 -6.26 6.29
CA ALA A 273 5.29 -6.13 7.48
C ALA A 273 6.08 -4.81 7.46
N PHE A 274 5.55 -3.79 8.13
CA PHE A 274 6.09 -2.44 8.13
C PHE A 274 7.56 -2.37 8.52
N GLY A 275 8.32 -1.64 7.70
CA GLY A 275 9.76 -1.42 7.85
C GLY A 275 10.62 -2.65 7.58
N LYS A 276 10.03 -3.76 7.07
CA LYS A 276 10.71 -5.06 6.94
C LYS A 276 10.44 -5.75 5.60
N GLU A 277 9.58 -5.19 4.78
CA GLU A 277 9.10 -5.84 3.56
C GLU A 277 9.13 -4.90 2.36
N ALA A 278 9.62 -5.41 1.23
CA ALA A 278 9.26 -4.89 -0.08
C ALA A 278 8.05 -5.68 -0.61
N TYR A 279 6.88 -5.05 -0.62
CA TYR A 279 5.64 -5.66 -1.11
C TYR A 279 5.15 -4.90 -2.35
N ILE A 280 5.68 -5.27 -3.52
CA ILE A 280 5.63 -4.46 -4.74
C ILE A 280 4.36 -4.73 -5.55
N LEU A 281 3.71 -3.64 -5.95
CA LEU A 281 2.47 -3.63 -6.72
C LEU A 281 2.79 -3.53 -8.23
N THR A 282 2.59 -4.61 -8.99
CA THR A 282 3.00 -4.69 -10.42
C THR A 282 1.89 -4.31 -11.41
N GLY A 283 0.77 -3.79 -10.90
CA GLY A 283 -0.34 -3.22 -11.65
C GLY A 283 -1.53 -4.15 -11.84
N TYR A 284 -2.64 -3.55 -12.27
CA TYR A 284 -3.94 -4.20 -12.27
C TYR A 284 -4.11 -5.28 -13.36
N LEU A 285 -4.96 -6.28 -13.08
CA LEU A 285 -5.45 -7.29 -14.01
C LEU A 285 -6.97 -7.17 -14.12
N ASN A 286 -7.47 -6.83 -15.30
CA ASN A 286 -8.91 -6.72 -15.58
C ASN A 286 -9.50 -8.10 -15.86
N VAL A 287 -10.08 -8.74 -14.84
CA VAL A 287 -10.60 -10.11 -14.94
C VAL A 287 -11.84 -10.22 -15.85
N PRO A 288 -12.81 -9.28 -15.83
CA PRO A 288 -13.90 -9.28 -16.81
C PRO A 288 -13.42 -9.24 -18.26
N LYS A 289 -12.33 -8.51 -18.55
CA LYS A 289 -11.76 -8.46 -19.90
C LYS A 289 -11.19 -9.80 -20.35
N VAL A 290 -10.68 -10.62 -19.43
CA VAL A 290 -10.25 -12.00 -19.71
C VAL A 290 -11.44 -12.85 -20.19
N LEU A 291 -12.60 -12.71 -19.54
CA LEU A 291 -13.83 -13.38 -19.99
C LEU A 291 -14.27 -12.88 -21.37
N GLU A 292 -14.25 -11.57 -21.63
CA GLU A 292 -14.59 -11.03 -22.95
C GLU A 292 -13.66 -11.58 -24.05
N ILE A 293 -12.35 -11.68 -23.79
CA ILE A 293 -11.38 -12.30 -24.71
C ILE A 293 -11.70 -13.79 -24.92
N THR A 294 -12.10 -14.50 -23.86
CA THR A 294 -12.54 -15.91 -23.93
C THR A 294 -13.75 -16.05 -24.87
N LEU A 295 -14.75 -15.19 -24.68
CA LEU A 295 -15.98 -15.15 -25.49
C LEU A 295 -15.76 -14.70 -26.94
N ASN A 296 -14.56 -14.22 -27.27
CA ASN A 296 -14.14 -13.82 -28.62
C ASN A 296 -12.93 -14.61 -29.11
N ASN A 297 -12.71 -15.82 -28.56
CA ASN A 297 -11.67 -16.76 -29.00
C ASN A 297 -10.26 -16.13 -29.11
N GLY A 298 -9.89 -15.29 -28.13
CA GLY A 298 -8.59 -14.64 -28.06
C GLY A 298 -8.49 -13.26 -28.70
N VAL A 299 -9.54 -12.78 -29.35
CA VAL A 299 -9.58 -11.46 -30.00
C VAL A 299 -10.21 -10.44 -29.06
N ASP A 300 -9.55 -9.30 -28.89
CA ASP A 300 -10.14 -8.15 -28.23
C ASP A 300 -11.12 -7.44 -29.18
N PRO A 301 -12.43 -7.40 -28.89
CA PRO A 301 -13.41 -6.76 -29.77
C PRO A 301 -13.23 -5.24 -29.88
N LEU A 302 -12.59 -4.58 -28.91
CA LEU A 302 -12.35 -3.15 -28.94
C LEU A 302 -11.24 -2.78 -29.95
N THR A 303 -10.18 -3.57 -30.00
CA THR A 303 -9.00 -3.27 -30.85
C THR A 303 -8.93 -4.12 -32.11
N GLY A 304 -9.69 -5.21 -32.20
CA GLY A 304 -9.63 -6.20 -33.27
C GLY A 304 -8.36 -7.05 -33.26
N ARG A 305 -7.51 -6.92 -32.22
CA ARG A 305 -6.22 -7.63 -32.13
C ARG A 305 -6.39 -8.95 -31.40
N LYS A 306 -5.64 -9.97 -31.84
CA LYS A 306 -5.46 -11.20 -31.07
C LYS A 306 -4.54 -10.91 -29.89
N VAL A 307 -5.10 -10.98 -28.68
CA VAL A 307 -4.40 -10.69 -27.41
C VAL A 307 -4.37 -11.89 -26.46
N GLY A 308 -5.15 -12.93 -26.74
CA GLY A 308 -5.23 -14.18 -25.98
C GLY A 308 -5.03 -15.42 -26.85
N LEU A 309 -5.32 -16.58 -26.24
CA LEU A 309 -5.29 -17.90 -26.87
C LEU A 309 -6.52 -18.11 -27.78
N GLU A 310 -6.44 -19.04 -28.72
CA GLU A 310 -7.63 -19.60 -29.36
C GLU A 310 -8.15 -20.75 -28.49
N THR A 311 -9.13 -20.47 -27.63
CA THR A 311 -9.72 -21.43 -26.70
C THR A 311 -10.95 -22.16 -27.25
N GLY A 312 -11.38 -21.83 -28.46
CA GLY A 312 -12.56 -22.39 -29.13
C GLY A 312 -13.63 -21.31 -29.39
N ASP A 313 -14.51 -21.56 -30.36
CA ASP A 313 -15.72 -20.72 -30.55
C ASP A 313 -16.70 -21.01 -29.40
N PRO A 314 -17.10 -20.01 -28.61
CA PRO A 314 -18.01 -20.24 -27.49
C PRO A 314 -19.37 -20.82 -27.87
N ARG A 315 -19.78 -20.70 -29.14
CA ARG A 315 -21.02 -21.28 -29.65
C ARG A 315 -20.99 -22.81 -29.67
N GLU A 316 -19.79 -23.39 -29.70
CA GLU A 316 -19.57 -24.83 -29.76
C GLU A 316 -19.39 -25.46 -28.38
N PHE A 317 -19.33 -24.67 -27.30
CA PHE A 317 -19.25 -25.21 -25.93
C PHE A 317 -20.57 -25.86 -25.54
N SER A 318 -20.49 -27.12 -25.14
CA SER A 318 -21.65 -27.96 -24.80
C SER A 318 -22.06 -27.85 -23.33
N SER A 319 -21.17 -27.31 -22.48
CA SER A 319 -21.36 -27.18 -21.04
C SER A 319 -20.75 -25.89 -20.48
N TYR A 320 -21.19 -25.50 -19.28
CA TYR A 320 -20.63 -24.34 -18.58
C TYR A 320 -19.16 -24.59 -18.20
N GLU A 321 -18.84 -25.83 -17.86
CA GLU A 321 -17.50 -26.28 -17.48
C GLU A 321 -16.51 -26.10 -18.64
N GLU A 322 -16.90 -26.42 -19.89
CA GLU A 322 -16.06 -26.16 -21.06
C GLU A 322 -15.77 -24.67 -21.28
N LEU A 323 -16.77 -23.81 -21.08
CA LEU A 323 -16.58 -22.36 -21.12
C LEU A 323 -15.65 -21.89 -20.00
N TYR A 324 -15.83 -22.42 -18.80
CA TYR A 324 -15.04 -22.04 -17.63
C TYR A 324 -13.57 -22.47 -17.79
N ASP A 325 -13.33 -23.68 -18.30
CA ASP A 325 -11.99 -24.16 -18.63
C ASP A 325 -11.31 -23.28 -19.70
N ALA A 326 -12.07 -22.83 -20.71
CA ALA A 326 -11.57 -21.87 -21.68
C ALA A 326 -11.18 -20.54 -21.02
N PHE A 327 -11.98 -20.04 -20.08
CA PHE A 327 -11.68 -18.83 -19.31
C PHE A 327 -10.40 -19.00 -18.46
N VAL A 328 -10.26 -20.11 -17.73
CA VAL A 328 -9.08 -20.41 -16.92
C VAL A 328 -7.82 -20.51 -17.78
N ARG A 329 -7.91 -21.09 -18.99
CA ARG A 329 -6.78 -21.11 -19.93
C ARG A 329 -6.36 -19.71 -20.39
N GLN A 330 -7.33 -18.83 -20.68
CA GLN A 330 -7.02 -17.43 -21.01
C GLN A 330 -6.40 -16.69 -19.81
N LEU A 331 -6.94 -16.90 -18.61
CA LEU A 331 -6.45 -16.30 -17.38
C LEU A 331 -4.98 -16.66 -17.16
N ASN A 332 -4.65 -17.95 -17.19
CA ASN A 332 -3.28 -18.44 -17.01
C ASN A 332 -2.31 -17.83 -18.04
N TYR A 333 -2.71 -17.79 -19.32
CA TYR A 333 -1.88 -17.19 -20.37
C TYR A 333 -1.56 -15.71 -20.12
N ILE A 334 -2.56 -14.93 -19.69
CA ILE A 334 -2.41 -13.49 -19.43
C ILE A 334 -1.58 -13.25 -18.16
N VAL A 335 -1.81 -14.04 -17.11
CA VAL A 335 -1.03 -13.98 -15.86
C VAL A 335 0.44 -14.33 -16.13
N ASP A 336 0.72 -15.42 -16.85
CA ASP A 336 2.07 -15.83 -17.21
C ASP A 336 2.79 -14.77 -18.07
N LEU A 337 2.07 -14.08 -18.95
CA LEU A 337 2.62 -12.94 -19.69
C LEU A 337 2.96 -11.78 -18.74
N LYS A 338 2.05 -11.44 -17.83
CA LYS A 338 2.26 -10.35 -16.87
C LYS A 338 3.48 -10.61 -15.98
N ILE A 339 3.59 -11.81 -15.40
CA ILE A 339 4.72 -12.19 -14.53
C ILE A 339 6.05 -12.09 -15.29
N ARG A 340 6.14 -12.64 -16.52
CA ARG A 340 7.38 -12.55 -17.33
C ARG A 340 7.83 -11.10 -17.56
N VAL A 341 6.88 -10.19 -17.76
CA VAL A 341 7.18 -8.76 -17.94
C VAL A 341 7.58 -8.12 -16.61
N SER A 342 6.89 -8.43 -15.51
CA SER A 342 7.22 -7.94 -14.17
C SER A 342 8.64 -8.32 -13.77
N ASN A 343 9.04 -9.60 -13.89
CA ASN A 343 10.39 -10.03 -13.50
C ASN A 343 11.49 -9.31 -14.30
N TYR A 344 11.23 -8.99 -15.58
CA TYR A 344 12.14 -8.16 -16.36
C TYR A 344 12.23 -6.74 -15.80
N ILE A 345 11.09 -6.10 -15.52
CA ILE A 345 11.02 -4.74 -14.99
C ILE A 345 11.69 -4.64 -13.61
N ASP A 346 11.42 -5.60 -12.72
CA ASP A 346 11.99 -5.64 -11.37
C ASP A 346 13.52 -5.66 -11.42
N ARG A 347 14.11 -6.48 -12.31
CA ARG A 347 15.56 -6.47 -12.53
C ARG A 347 16.09 -5.15 -13.08
N MET A 348 15.32 -4.44 -13.91
CA MET A 348 15.73 -3.13 -14.42
C MET A 348 15.69 -2.07 -13.32
N PHE A 349 14.66 -2.09 -12.48
CA PHE A 349 14.56 -1.17 -11.34
C PHE A 349 15.71 -1.38 -10.34
N ALA A 350 15.93 -2.63 -9.91
CA ALA A 350 17.03 -2.98 -9.02
C ALA A 350 18.40 -2.51 -9.53
N LYS A 351 18.60 -2.52 -10.86
CA LYS A 351 19.88 -2.15 -11.48
C LYS A 351 20.04 -0.65 -11.73
N TYR A 352 18.98 0.05 -12.13
CA TYR A 352 19.08 1.41 -12.66
C TYR A 352 18.42 2.48 -11.78
N ALA A 353 17.62 2.08 -10.79
CA ALA A 353 16.95 2.98 -9.87
C ALA A 353 17.00 2.42 -8.42
N PRO A 354 18.20 2.17 -7.85
CA PRO A 354 18.32 1.80 -6.45
C PRO A 354 17.83 2.95 -5.55
N ALA A 355 17.33 2.60 -4.36
CA ALA A 355 16.78 3.51 -3.37
C ALA A 355 17.62 3.46 -2.06
N PRO A 356 18.88 3.93 -2.08
CA PRO A 356 19.80 3.76 -0.96
C PRO A 356 19.30 4.41 0.33
N PHE A 357 18.59 5.53 0.29
CA PHE A 357 18.03 6.16 1.48
C PHE A 357 16.87 5.36 2.07
N LEU A 358 15.94 4.88 1.22
CA LEU A 358 14.91 3.95 1.66
C LEU A 358 15.54 2.71 2.31
N SER A 359 16.58 2.16 1.70
CA SER A 359 17.31 0.99 2.20
C SER A 359 17.92 1.21 3.60
N VAL A 360 18.34 2.43 3.96
CA VAL A 360 18.83 2.73 5.32
C VAL A 360 17.77 2.47 6.39
N VAL A 361 16.50 2.77 6.10
CA VAL A 361 15.41 2.78 7.08
C VAL A 361 14.54 1.52 7.04
N ILE A 362 14.89 0.54 6.21
CA ILE A 362 14.25 -0.78 6.11
C ILE A 362 15.17 -1.85 6.69
N ASP A 363 14.60 -2.71 7.55
CA ASP A 363 15.34 -3.75 8.25
C ASP A 363 15.99 -4.73 7.27
N ASP A 364 17.19 -5.19 7.66
CA ASP A 364 18.03 -6.18 7.00
C ASP A 364 18.72 -5.72 5.70
N CYS A 365 18.36 -4.58 5.11
CA CYS A 365 19.05 -4.03 3.94
C CYS A 365 20.54 -3.74 4.22
N ILE A 366 20.83 -3.08 5.37
CA ILE A 366 22.21 -2.79 5.81
C ILE A 366 22.96 -4.09 6.14
N GLU A 367 22.33 -5.06 6.79
CA GLU A 367 22.97 -6.34 7.11
C GLU A 367 23.36 -7.13 5.87
N LYS A 368 22.51 -7.10 4.84
CA LYS A 368 22.75 -7.79 3.58
C LYS A 368 23.66 -7.00 2.62
N GLY A 369 23.81 -5.69 2.85
CA GLY A 369 24.44 -4.77 1.89
C GLY A 369 23.70 -4.76 0.56
N ARG A 370 22.37 -4.77 0.59
CA ARG A 370 21.52 -4.85 -0.60
C ARG A 370 20.43 -3.79 -0.57
N ASP A 371 20.13 -3.26 -1.74
CA ASP A 371 19.08 -2.26 -1.94
C ASP A 371 17.68 -2.84 -1.71
N TYR A 372 16.73 -1.97 -1.37
CA TYR A 372 15.32 -2.25 -1.19
C TYR A 372 14.72 -3.01 -2.40
N TYR A 373 15.02 -2.57 -3.63
CA TYR A 373 14.53 -3.20 -4.85
C TYR A 373 15.36 -4.42 -5.30
N ASP A 374 16.46 -4.73 -4.62
CA ASP A 374 17.31 -5.91 -4.90
C ASP A 374 17.30 -6.93 -3.75
N CYS A 375 16.11 -7.13 -3.16
CA CYS A 375 15.85 -8.09 -2.08
C CYS A 375 16.60 -7.81 -0.76
N GLY A 376 16.94 -6.54 -0.49
CA GLY A 376 17.45 -6.08 0.79
C GLY A 376 16.52 -6.37 1.99
N PRO A 377 15.21 -6.07 1.92
CA PRO A 377 14.31 -6.20 3.06
C PRO A 377 14.19 -7.66 3.53
N ARG A 378 13.79 -7.84 4.80
CA ARG A 378 13.57 -9.18 5.39
C ARG A 378 12.64 -10.04 4.55
N TYR A 379 11.54 -9.45 4.11
CA TYR A 379 10.50 -10.09 3.31
C TYR A 379 10.39 -9.41 1.94
N ASN A 380 10.11 -10.19 0.89
CA ASN A 380 9.97 -9.66 -0.46
C ASN A 380 8.79 -10.36 -1.11
N THR A 381 7.78 -9.60 -1.52
CA THR A 381 6.55 -10.11 -2.15
C THR A 381 6.15 -9.20 -3.31
N ASN A 382 5.51 -9.77 -4.32
CA ASN A 382 4.95 -9.01 -5.44
C ASN A 382 3.46 -9.32 -5.58
N TYR A 383 2.69 -8.33 -6.03
CA TYR A 383 1.25 -8.42 -6.16
C TYR A 383 0.80 -8.05 -7.58
N ILE A 384 -0.25 -8.75 -8.03
CA ILE A 384 -1.06 -8.41 -9.20
C ILE A 384 -2.47 -8.11 -8.70
N GLN A 385 -2.91 -6.86 -8.84
CA GLN A 385 -4.22 -6.44 -8.34
C GLN A 385 -5.32 -6.85 -9.31
N CYS A 386 -6.06 -7.89 -8.96
CA CYS A 386 -7.15 -8.38 -9.79
C CYS A 386 -8.40 -7.51 -9.58
N THR A 387 -8.97 -6.98 -10.66
CA THR A 387 -10.14 -6.10 -10.62
C THR A 387 -11.35 -6.73 -11.28
N GLY A 388 -12.55 -6.35 -10.80
CA GLY A 388 -13.82 -6.74 -11.41
C GLY A 388 -14.37 -8.11 -11.00
N LEU A 389 -14.07 -8.58 -9.77
CA LEU A 389 -14.57 -9.87 -9.27
C LEU A 389 -16.10 -9.99 -9.35
N GLY A 390 -16.84 -8.97 -8.87
CA GLY A 390 -18.30 -8.97 -8.96
C GLY A 390 -18.81 -9.02 -10.41
N THR A 391 -18.24 -8.20 -11.29
CA THR A 391 -18.61 -8.18 -12.71
C THR A 391 -18.38 -9.51 -13.42
N VAL A 392 -17.21 -10.13 -13.23
CA VAL A 392 -16.93 -11.43 -13.88
C VAL A 392 -17.80 -12.54 -13.27
N THR A 393 -18.05 -12.50 -11.96
CA THR A 393 -18.92 -13.46 -11.27
C THR A 393 -20.33 -13.40 -11.82
N ASP A 394 -20.94 -12.21 -11.85
CA ASP A 394 -22.32 -12.04 -12.33
C ASP A 394 -22.43 -12.38 -13.82
N SER A 395 -21.39 -12.08 -14.61
CA SER A 395 -21.34 -12.45 -16.04
C SER A 395 -21.30 -13.97 -16.23
N LEU A 396 -20.47 -14.68 -15.45
CA LEU A 396 -20.40 -16.13 -15.47
C LEU A 396 -21.68 -16.77 -14.92
N SER A 397 -22.29 -16.19 -13.89
CA SER A 397 -23.58 -16.60 -13.34
C SER A 397 -24.69 -16.46 -14.39
N ALA A 398 -24.71 -15.36 -15.15
CA ALA A 398 -25.65 -15.14 -16.25
C ALA A 398 -25.49 -16.18 -17.36
N LEU A 399 -24.24 -16.48 -17.75
CA LEU A 399 -23.93 -17.53 -18.73
C LEU A 399 -24.41 -18.90 -18.25
N LYS A 400 -24.07 -19.29 -17.02
CA LYS A 400 -24.50 -20.56 -16.42
C LYS A 400 -26.02 -20.68 -16.38
N THR A 401 -26.69 -19.68 -15.81
CA THR A 401 -28.14 -19.66 -15.59
C THR A 401 -28.92 -19.65 -16.89
N HIS A 402 -28.59 -18.75 -17.82
CA HIS A 402 -29.43 -18.47 -18.98
C HIS A 402 -29.03 -19.23 -20.24
N VAL A 403 -27.75 -19.56 -20.42
CA VAL A 403 -27.27 -20.27 -21.62
C VAL A 403 -27.24 -21.77 -21.39
N PHE A 404 -26.70 -22.24 -20.27
CA PHE A 404 -26.44 -23.67 -20.05
C PHE A 404 -27.55 -24.39 -19.28
N GLU A 405 -27.97 -23.87 -18.13
CA GLU A 405 -28.95 -24.53 -17.27
C GLU A 405 -30.39 -24.28 -17.73
N GLY A 406 -30.84 -23.03 -17.66
CA GLY A 406 -32.21 -22.63 -17.98
C GLY A 406 -32.50 -22.50 -19.47
N LYS A 407 -31.46 -22.40 -20.31
CA LYS A 407 -31.54 -22.30 -21.78
C LYS A 407 -32.54 -21.25 -22.28
N THR A 408 -32.68 -20.15 -21.54
CA THR A 408 -33.55 -19.01 -21.89
C THR A 408 -32.93 -18.09 -22.94
N CYS A 409 -31.63 -18.25 -23.24
CA CYS A 409 -30.92 -17.53 -24.29
C CYS A 409 -29.87 -18.46 -24.93
N THR A 410 -29.64 -18.35 -26.24
CA THR A 410 -28.54 -19.07 -26.90
C THR A 410 -27.24 -18.28 -26.78
N MET A 411 -26.09 -18.97 -26.82
CA MET A 411 -24.78 -18.30 -26.83
C MET A 411 -24.68 -17.29 -27.98
N ASP A 412 -25.10 -17.66 -29.18
CA ASP A 412 -25.05 -16.77 -30.35
C ASP A 412 -25.88 -15.48 -30.15
N ARG A 413 -27.10 -15.59 -29.62
CA ARG A 413 -27.94 -14.41 -29.32
C ARG A 413 -27.27 -13.51 -28.28
N LEU A 414 -26.70 -14.10 -27.22
CA LEU A 414 -25.99 -13.33 -26.19
C LEU A 414 -24.77 -12.60 -26.75
N LEU A 415 -23.91 -13.29 -27.52
CA LEU A 415 -22.73 -12.67 -28.14
C LEU A 415 -23.11 -11.55 -29.11
N ASN A 416 -24.17 -11.75 -29.91
CA ASN A 416 -24.70 -10.71 -30.79
C ASN A 416 -25.26 -9.51 -29.99
N ALA A 417 -25.97 -9.75 -28.88
CA ALA A 417 -26.45 -8.68 -28.01
C ALA A 417 -25.28 -7.89 -27.39
N LEU A 418 -24.25 -8.56 -26.85
CA LEU A 418 -23.07 -7.91 -26.29
C LEU A 418 -22.35 -7.04 -27.33
N LYS A 419 -22.14 -7.57 -28.54
CA LYS A 419 -21.49 -6.85 -29.66
C LYS A 419 -22.20 -5.54 -30.03
N HIS A 420 -23.53 -5.51 -29.93
CA HIS A 420 -24.34 -4.33 -30.24
C HIS A 420 -24.79 -3.57 -28.98
N ASN A 421 -24.14 -3.79 -27.83
CA ASN A 421 -24.48 -3.12 -26.57
C ASN A 421 -25.98 -3.23 -26.20
N PHE A 422 -26.56 -4.41 -26.43
CA PHE A 422 -27.97 -4.75 -26.22
C PHE A 422 -28.99 -3.95 -27.05
N GLU A 423 -28.57 -3.23 -28.09
CA GLU A 423 -29.50 -2.55 -29.00
C GLU A 423 -30.48 -3.56 -29.62
N GLY A 424 -31.78 -3.32 -29.47
CA GLY A 424 -32.84 -4.24 -29.90
C GLY A 424 -33.08 -5.46 -29.00
N GLU A 425 -32.29 -5.64 -27.93
CA GLU A 425 -32.31 -6.81 -27.04
C GLU A 425 -32.60 -6.42 -25.56
N GLU A 426 -33.38 -5.36 -25.32
CA GLU A 426 -33.67 -4.86 -23.97
C GLU A 426 -34.38 -5.89 -23.08
N PHE A 427 -35.27 -6.71 -23.65
CA PHE A 427 -35.92 -7.79 -22.90
C PHE A 427 -34.89 -8.80 -22.37
N LEU A 428 -33.90 -9.14 -23.19
CA LEU A 428 -32.79 -10.00 -22.77
C LEU A 428 -31.98 -9.29 -21.68
N ARG A 429 -31.59 -8.03 -21.87
CA ARG A 429 -30.84 -7.26 -20.87
C ARG A 429 -31.54 -7.22 -19.52
N GLN A 430 -32.84 -6.90 -19.49
CA GLN A 430 -33.64 -6.90 -18.26
C GLN A 430 -33.78 -8.28 -17.63
N THR A 431 -33.83 -9.33 -18.44
CA THR A 431 -33.82 -10.71 -17.93
C THR A 431 -32.50 -11.01 -17.24
N LEU A 432 -31.36 -10.73 -17.88
CA LEU A 432 -30.03 -10.96 -17.30
C LEU A 432 -29.84 -10.17 -16.00
N VAL A 433 -30.26 -8.89 -15.95
CA VAL A 433 -30.06 -8.04 -14.76
C VAL A 433 -30.96 -8.46 -13.59
N ASN A 434 -32.21 -8.84 -13.84
CA ASN A 434 -33.20 -9.04 -12.76
C ASN A 434 -33.50 -10.51 -12.45
N ARG A 435 -33.06 -11.45 -13.29
CA ARG A 435 -33.36 -12.89 -13.18
C ARG A 435 -32.10 -13.78 -13.14
N THR A 436 -30.94 -13.19 -12.86
CA THR A 436 -29.69 -13.91 -12.59
C THR A 436 -29.37 -13.84 -11.10
N PRO A 437 -28.85 -14.92 -10.47
CA PRO A 437 -28.22 -14.84 -9.15
C PRO A 437 -26.97 -13.95 -9.20
N CYS A 438 -26.88 -12.94 -8.35
CA CYS A 438 -25.76 -11.99 -8.35
C CYS A 438 -24.98 -12.03 -7.02
N PHE A 439 -23.66 -11.83 -7.12
CA PHE A 439 -22.74 -11.78 -6.00
C PHE A 439 -23.15 -10.71 -4.97
N GLY A 440 -22.96 -11.02 -3.68
CA GLY A 440 -23.21 -10.09 -2.59
C GLY A 440 -24.66 -10.07 -2.07
N ASN A 441 -25.45 -11.10 -2.37
CA ASN A 441 -26.83 -11.26 -1.90
C ASN A 441 -27.03 -12.51 -1.01
N ASP A 442 -25.95 -13.15 -0.53
CA ASP A 442 -26.01 -14.41 0.22
C ASP A 442 -26.72 -15.52 -0.59
N ASP A 443 -26.31 -15.67 -1.86
CA ASP A 443 -26.85 -16.66 -2.80
C ASP A 443 -25.69 -17.51 -3.33
N ASP A 444 -25.56 -18.72 -2.78
CA ASP A 444 -24.47 -19.67 -3.07
C ASP A 444 -24.28 -19.91 -4.57
N ARG A 445 -25.33 -19.79 -5.39
CA ARG A 445 -25.22 -19.99 -6.85
C ARG A 445 -24.28 -19.00 -7.53
N ALA A 446 -24.23 -17.76 -7.03
CA ALA A 446 -23.30 -16.73 -7.50
C ALA A 446 -22.02 -16.70 -6.64
N ASP A 447 -22.17 -16.86 -5.33
CA ASP A 447 -21.05 -16.75 -4.40
C ASP A 447 -20.04 -17.91 -4.57
N ASP A 448 -20.50 -19.12 -4.95
CA ASP A 448 -19.61 -20.23 -5.31
C ASP A 448 -18.81 -19.95 -6.60
N ILE A 449 -19.39 -19.22 -7.56
CA ILE A 449 -18.67 -18.80 -8.77
C ILE A 449 -17.59 -17.77 -8.39
N ALA A 450 -17.89 -16.80 -7.53
CA ALA A 450 -16.89 -15.84 -7.04
C ALA A 450 -15.74 -16.56 -6.33
N ARG A 451 -16.05 -17.54 -5.47
CA ARG A 451 -15.04 -18.37 -4.79
C ARG A 451 -14.16 -19.13 -5.78
N GLN A 452 -14.76 -19.73 -6.81
CA GLN A 452 -14.03 -20.46 -7.84
C GLN A 452 -13.07 -19.54 -8.61
N VAL A 453 -13.58 -18.39 -9.10
CA VAL A 453 -12.76 -17.39 -9.80
C VAL A 453 -11.62 -16.88 -8.93
N TYR A 454 -11.88 -16.59 -7.65
CA TYR A 454 -10.84 -16.18 -6.71
C TYR A 454 -9.78 -17.26 -6.49
N ALA A 455 -10.20 -18.52 -6.33
CA ALA A 455 -9.29 -19.65 -6.17
C ALA A 455 -8.40 -19.86 -7.39
N ASP A 456 -8.93 -19.71 -8.60
CA ASP A 456 -8.15 -19.84 -9.84
C ASP A 456 -7.19 -18.67 -10.06
N LEU A 457 -7.62 -17.44 -9.72
CA LEU A 457 -6.72 -16.28 -9.70
C LEU A 457 -5.55 -16.50 -8.73
N PHE A 458 -5.87 -16.97 -7.52
CA PHE A 458 -4.88 -17.29 -6.50
C PHE A 458 -3.91 -18.37 -6.98
N ALA A 459 -4.42 -19.48 -7.54
CA ALA A 459 -3.59 -20.57 -8.07
C ALA A 459 -2.72 -20.16 -9.26
N ALA A 460 -3.19 -19.24 -10.10
CA ALA A 460 -2.42 -18.73 -11.23
C ALA A 460 -1.26 -17.81 -10.81
N ILE A 461 -1.38 -17.10 -9.68
CA ILE A 461 -0.45 -16.04 -9.26
C ILE A 461 0.45 -16.48 -8.11
N ASP A 462 -0.09 -17.14 -7.09
CA ASP A 462 0.60 -17.42 -5.83
C ASP A 462 1.77 -18.40 -6.02
N GLY A 463 2.84 -18.20 -5.25
CA GLY A 463 4.02 -19.06 -5.25
C GLY A 463 4.92 -18.96 -6.50
N LYS A 464 4.60 -18.08 -7.46
CA LYS A 464 5.45 -17.84 -8.64
C LYS A 464 6.71 -17.03 -8.24
N PRO A 465 7.89 -17.41 -8.72
CA PRO A 465 9.11 -16.66 -8.41
C PRO A 465 9.12 -15.29 -9.10
N ASN A 466 9.59 -14.30 -8.36
CA ASN A 466 10.01 -12.97 -8.83
C ASN A 466 11.49 -13.05 -9.21
#